data_AF-A0A9X8YMC4-F1
#
_entry.id   AF-A0A9X8YMC4-F1
#
_cell.length_a   1.000
_cell.length_b   1.000
_cell.length_c   1.000
_cell.angle_alpha   90.00
_cell.angle_beta   90.00
_cell.angle_gamma   90.00
#
_symmetry.space_group_name_H-M   'P 1'
#
loop_
_entity.id
_entity.type
_entity.pdbx_description
1 polymer ?
#
loop_
_entity_poly.entity_id
_entity_poly.type
_entity_poly.pdbx_seq_one_letter_code
_entity_poly.pdbx_strand_id
1 'polypeptide(L)' 'CSPEQIEACITPQTAAILYVKSHHCVQKSILSVEQAAVVARKHNLPLIVDAAAEEDLMCYYQMGADLVIYSGAKAI' A
#
# COMPACT_ATOMS: atom_id res chain seq x y z
N CYS A 1 -9.25 -1.99 8.30
CA CYS A 1 -8.81 -0.65 7.84
C CYS A 1 -9.75 -0.25 6.71
N SER A 2 -10.30 0.97 6.72
CA SER A 2 -11.18 1.49 5.66
C SER A 2 -10.55 2.71 4.97
N PRO A 3 -11.00 3.10 3.75
CA PRO A 3 -10.49 4.28 3.06
C PRO A 3 -10.59 5.55 3.92
N GLU A 4 -11.69 5.70 4.64
CA GLU A 4 -11.98 6.87 5.47
C GLU A 4 -11.00 7.00 6.63
N GLN A 5 -10.53 5.87 7.17
CA GLN A 5 -9.51 5.86 8.21
C GLN A 5 -8.16 6.39 7.70
N ILE A 6 -7.80 6.10 6.44
CA ILE A 6 -6.60 6.66 5.81
C ILE A 6 -6.80 8.16 5.58
N GLU A 7 -7.92 8.56 4.98
CA GLU A 7 -8.22 9.97 4.70
C GLU A 7 -8.17 10.83 5.97
N ALA A 8 -8.68 10.32 7.10
CA ALA A 8 -8.67 11.03 8.38
C ALA A 8 -7.25 11.27 8.94
N CYS A 9 -6.25 10.51 8.51
CA CYS A 9 -4.85 10.68 8.92
C CYS A 9 -4.05 11.62 8.01
N ILE A 10 -4.61 12.06 6.88
CA ILE A 10 -3.91 12.94 5.93
C ILE A 10 -3.92 14.39 6.44
N THR A 11 -2.75 15.02 6.38
CA THR A 11 -2.55 16.43 6.75
C THR A 11 -1.77 17.16 5.64
N PRO A 12 -1.66 18.50 5.67
CA PRO A 12 -0.83 19.24 4.72
C PRO A 12 0.67 18.86 4.76
N GLN A 13 1.13 18.18 5.82
CA GLN A 13 2.52 17.73 5.95
C GLN A 13 2.72 16.26 5.52
N THR A 14 1.65 15.55 5.15
CA THR A 14 1.75 14.16 4.72
C THR A 14 2.51 14.09 3.41
N ALA A 15 3.59 13.30 3.38
CA ALA A 15 4.45 13.16 2.20
C ALA A 15 4.09 11.93 1.33
N ALA A 16 3.54 10.88 1.93
CA ALA A 16 3.21 9.61 1.26
C ALA A 16 2.23 8.79 2.11
N ILE A 17 1.61 7.80 1.48
CA ILE A 17 0.88 6.72 2.15
C ILE A 17 1.74 5.46 2.10
N LEU A 18 1.95 4.82 3.26
CA LEU A 18 2.66 3.54 3.36
C LEU A 18 1.66 2.41 3.62
N TYR A 19 1.67 1.41 2.76
CA TYR A 19 0.86 0.20 2.89
C TYR A 19 1.78 -1.01 3.10
N VAL A 20 1.64 -1.72 4.23
CA VAL A 20 2.44 -2.92 4.51
C VAL A 20 1.60 -4.16 4.22
N LYS A 21 1.97 -4.90 3.17
CA LYS A 21 1.42 -6.21 2.85
C LYS A 21 2.19 -7.28 3.62
N SER A 22 1.50 -7.94 4.53
CA SER A 22 2.07 -9.02 5.34
C SER A 22 1.11 -10.19 5.43
N HIS A 23 1.59 -11.38 5.12
CA HIS A 23 0.88 -12.65 5.29
C HIS A 23 0.69 -13.02 6.78
N HIS A 24 1.40 -12.37 7.70
CA HIS A 24 1.20 -12.54 9.15
C HIS A 24 0.02 -11.70 9.70
N CYS A 25 -0.54 -10.79 8.90
CA CYS A 25 -1.72 -10.03 9.28
C CYS A 25 -2.99 -10.81 8.96
N VAL A 26 -3.95 -10.78 9.88
CA VAL A 26 -5.31 -11.31 9.66
C VAL A 26 -5.93 -10.55 8.48
N GLN A 27 -6.12 -11.23 7.35
CA GLN A 27 -6.60 -10.60 6.10
C GLN A 27 -8.09 -10.19 6.12
N LYS A 28 -8.81 -10.49 7.21
CA LYS A 28 -10.24 -10.19 7.32
C LYS A 28 -10.44 -8.69 7.57
N SER A 29 -11.19 -8.03 6.67
CA SER A 29 -11.49 -6.58 6.73
C SER A 29 -10.26 -5.66 6.59
N ILE A 30 -9.25 -6.11 5.83
CA ILE A 30 -8.14 -5.28 5.38
C ILE A 30 -8.53 -4.53 4.10
N LEU A 31 -8.17 -3.24 4.05
CA LEU A 31 -8.29 -2.39 2.88
C LEU A 31 -7.44 -2.96 1.74
N SER A 32 -7.95 -3.05 0.52
CA SER A 32 -7.13 -3.49 -0.62
C SER A 32 -6.11 -2.44 -1.03
N VAL A 33 -5.08 -2.85 -1.77
CA VAL A 33 -4.09 -1.92 -2.33
C VAL A 33 -4.74 -0.97 -3.35
N GLU A 34 -5.68 -1.43 -4.19
CA GLU A 34 -6.37 -0.54 -5.13
C GLU A 34 -7.19 0.52 -4.39
N GLN A 35 -7.84 0.16 -3.28
CA GLN A 35 -8.59 1.11 -2.46
C GLN A 35 -7.65 2.14 -1.84
N ALA A 36 -6.48 1.73 -1.33
CA ALA A 36 -5.46 2.65 -0.86
C ALA A 36 -4.95 3.58 -1.99
N ALA A 37 -4.77 3.05 -3.20
CA ALA A 37 -4.33 3.82 -4.37
C ALA A 37 -5.36 4.86 -4.83
N VAL A 38 -6.66 4.57 -4.65
CA VAL A 38 -7.73 5.56 -4.89
C VAL A 38 -7.62 6.72 -3.91
N VAL A 39 -7.42 6.44 -2.61
CA VAL A 39 -7.22 7.49 -1.59
C VAL A 39 -5.96 8.30 -1.87
N ALA A 40 -4.84 7.63 -2.17
CA ALA A 40 -3.56 8.27 -2.49
C ALA A 40 -3.70 9.28 -3.65
N ARG A 41 -4.28 8.84 -4.77
CA ARG A 41 -4.51 9.69 -5.95
C ARG A 41 -5.46 10.85 -5.68
N LYS A 42 -6.55 10.61 -4.93
CA LYS A 42 -7.51 11.67 -4.55
C LYS A 42 -6.82 12.82 -3.78
N HIS A 43 -5.81 12.50 -2.98
CA HIS A 43 -5.07 13.48 -2.17
C HIS A 43 -3.73 13.91 -2.78
N ASN A 44 -3.42 13.48 -4.01
CA ASN A 44 -2.14 13.75 -4.69
C ASN A 44 -0.91 13.34 -3.85
N LEU A 45 -1.01 12.19 -3.20
CA LEU A 45 0.06 11.59 -2.40
C LEU A 45 0.56 10.32 -3.09
N PRO A 46 1.88 10.04 -3.07
CA PRO A 46 2.41 8.78 -3.55
C PRO A 46 2.00 7.63 -2.61
N LEU A 47 1.72 6.46 -3.19
CA LEU A 47 1.49 5.21 -2.48
C LEU A 47 2.74 4.31 -2.55
N ILE A 48 3.28 4.00 -1.38
CA ILE A 48 4.36 3.02 -1.22
C ILE A 48 3.77 1.72 -0.68
N VAL A 49 4.00 0.61 -1.37
CA VAL A 49 3.62 -0.73 -0.90
C VAL A 49 4.87 -1.48 -0.46
N ASP A 50 4.94 -1.84 0.83
CA ASP A 50 5.90 -2.81 1.32
C ASP A 50 5.32 -4.22 1.15
N ALA A 51 5.85 -4.95 0.19
CA ALA A 51 5.49 -6.33 -0.16
C ALA A 51 6.69 -7.25 0.03
N ALA A 52 7.51 -7.01 1.08
CA ALA A 52 8.82 -7.64 1.27
C ALA A 52 8.87 -9.17 1.11
N ALA A 53 7.78 -9.89 1.38
CA ALA A 53 7.75 -11.35 1.31
C ALA A 53 6.73 -11.90 0.30
N GLU A 54 6.29 -11.06 -0.64
CA GLU A 54 5.44 -11.45 -1.76
C GLU A 54 6.31 -11.71 -2.99
N GLU A 55 5.89 -12.64 -3.84
CA GLU A 55 6.71 -13.14 -4.96
C GLU A 55 6.36 -12.47 -6.31
N ASP A 56 5.13 -11.97 -6.47
CA ASP A 56 4.71 -11.27 -7.69
C ASP A 56 5.20 -9.81 -7.66
N LEU A 57 6.26 -9.56 -8.44
CA LEU A 57 6.94 -8.27 -8.53
C LEU A 57 6.13 -7.20 -9.28
N MET A 58 5.08 -7.57 -10.01
CA MET A 58 4.31 -6.66 -10.87
C MET A 58 2.91 -6.38 -10.33
N CYS A 59 2.33 -7.32 -9.58
CA CYS A 59 0.96 -7.23 -9.07
C CYS A 59 0.66 -5.88 -8.41
N TYR A 60 1.45 -5.47 -7.42
CA TYR A 60 1.16 -4.26 -6.64
C TYR A 60 1.40 -2.96 -7.41
N TYR A 61 2.33 -2.97 -8.37
CA TYR A 61 2.49 -1.84 -9.29
C TYR A 61 1.26 -1.69 -10.19
N GLN A 62 0.75 -2.80 -10.74
CA GLN A 62 -0.47 -2.81 -11.55
C GLN A 62 -1.72 -2.42 -10.75
N MET A 63 -1.74 -2.68 -9.44
CA MET A 63 -2.79 -2.25 -8.51
C MET A 63 -2.74 -0.75 -8.18
N GLY A 64 -1.74 -0.01 -8.69
CA GLY A 64 -1.65 1.45 -8.59
C GLY A 64 -0.70 1.97 -7.53
N ALA A 65 0.25 1.17 -7.05
CA ALA A 65 1.36 1.67 -6.24
C ALA A 65 2.37 2.45 -7.09
N ASP A 66 2.92 3.54 -6.55
CA ASP A 66 3.97 4.33 -7.21
C ASP A 66 5.37 3.75 -6.94
N LEU A 67 5.54 3.12 -5.78
CA LEU A 67 6.77 2.42 -5.37
C LEU A 67 6.39 1.11 -4.67
N VAL A 68 7.10 0.03 -4.98
CA VAL A 68 6.94 -1.26 -4.30
C VAL A 68 8.27 -1.74 -3.75
N ILE A 69 8.28 -2.21 -2.50
CA ILE A 69 9.46 -2.74 -1.81
C ILE A 69 9.34 -4.26 -1.74
N TYR A 70 10.36 -4.96 -2.22
CA TYR A 70 10.50 -6.41 -2.14
C TYR A 70 11.82 -6.78 -1.46
N SER A 71 11.84 -7.84 -0.66
CA SER A 71 13.08 -8.34 -0.05
C SER A 71 13.70 -9.39 -0.97
N GLY A 72 14.85 -9.08 -1.56
CA GLY A 72 15.56 -10.05 -2.41
C GLY A 72 16.00 -11.33 -1.70
N ALA A 73 16.00 -11.39 -0.36
CA ALA A 73 16.32 -12.59 0.41
C ALA A 73 15.08 -13.43 0.78
N LYS A 74 13.89 -13.02 0.36
CA LYS A 74 12.61 -13.70 0.66
C LYS A 74 11.75 -13.89 -0.59
N ALA A 75 11.70 -12.90 -1.45
CA ALA A 75 10.85 -12.85 -2.64
C ALA A 75 11.50 -13.43 -3.90
N ILE A 76 12.82 -13.70 -3.88
CA ILE A 76 13.62 -14.22 -5.00
C ILE A 76 14.48 -15.38 -4.49
#